data_AF-A0A2S6NLN8-F1
#
_entry.id   AF-A0A2S6NLN8-F1
#
_cell.length_a   1.000
_cell.length_b   1.000
_cell.length_c   1.000
_cell.angle_alpha   90.00
_cell.angle_beta   90.00
_cell.angle_gamma   90.00
#
_symmetry.space_group_name_H-M   'P 1'
#
loop_
_entity.id
_entity.type
_entity.pdbx_description
1 polymer ?
#
loop_
_entity_poly.entity_id
_entity_poly.type
_entity_poly.pdbx_seq_one_letter_code
_entity_poly.pdbx_strand_id
1 'polypeptide(L)'
;MATPINQSFFDDPKEYNRQVGFAGGYGSNGMRGGIWPMTQDKLRPGEVIFRVGHSTLPMTKNMSSPWWMRDESFYAICSASERSGTSLPSLYRMKCAVAYDFGAADILLEARVTALLRVFAGRGRPVMDESDGRRGQVWFGAFEIAQIFIPGLRDFATGFPTRICHEAIEIVEKHRLTDYISVQRGRQRKISKRLLAGL
;
A
#
# COMPACT_ATOMS: atom_id res chain seq x y z
N MET A 1 18.37 -14.73 -14.99
CA MET A 1 17.18 -14.05 -14.41
C MET A 1 17.57 -12.60 -14.14
N ALA A 2 16.68 -11.63 -14.35
CA ALA A 2 16.98 -10.22 -14.05
C ALA A 2 17.17 -10.01 -12.54
N THR A 3 18.15 -9.19 -12.15
CA THR A 3 18.41 -8.83 -10.75
C THR A 3 17.42 -7.73 -10.32
N PRO A 4 16.74 -7.86 -9.17
CA PRO A 4 15.89 -6.80 -8.62
C PRO A 4 16.65 -5.50 -8.42
N ILE A 5 16.06 -4.35 -8.75
CA ILE A 5 16.78 -3.06 -8.68
C ILE A 5 17.08 -2.61 -7.24
N ASN A 6 16.38 -3.17 -6.26
CA ASN A 6 16.58 -2.92 -4.83
C ASN A 6 17.28 -4.10 -4.12
N GLN A 7 17.99 -4.95 -4.86
CA GLN A 7 18.67 -6.14 -4.33
C GLN A 7 19.67 -5.81 -3.21
N SER A 8 20.34 -4.66 -3.25
CA SER A 8 21.31 -4.25 -2.24
C SER A 8 20.73 -4.17 -0.82
N PHE A 9 19.42 -3.91 -0.68
CA PHE A 9 18.73 -3.93 0.62
C PHE A 9 18.51 -5.32 1.20
N PHE A 10 18.76 -6.37 0.42
CA PHE A 10 18.60 -7.77 0.82
C PHE A 10 19.92 -8.53 0.91
N ASP A 11 20.96 -8.05 0.23
CA ASP A 11 22.27 -8.68 0.23
C ASP A 11 23.16 -8.19 1.37
N ASP A 12 23.08 -6.89 1.71
CA ASP A 12 23.81 -6.35 2.86
C ASP A 12 23.07 -6.69 4.17
N PRO A 13 23.68 -7.44 5.11
CA PRO A 13 22.98 -7.88 6.33
C PRO A 13 22.52 -6.72 7.22
N LYS A 14 23.26 -5.61 7.25
CA LYS A 14 22.93 -4.45 8.08
C LYS A 14 21.72 -3.73 7.50
N GLU A 15 21.70 -3.52 6.19
CA GLU A 15 20.54 -2.96 5.50
C GLU A 15 19.35 -3.88 5.58
N TYR A 16 19.52 -5.19 5.35
CA TYR A 16 18.45 -6.17 5.46
C TYR A 16 17.78 -6.11 6.84
N ASN A 17 18.57 -6.17 7.92
CA ASN A 17 18.05 -6.09 9.28
C ASN A 17 17.35 -4.75 9.56
N ARG A 18 17.88 -3.64 9.01
CA ARG A 18 17.23 -2.33 9.10
C ARG A 18 15.87 -2.32 8.40
N GLN A 19 15.78 -2.87 7.19
CA GLN A 19 14.51 -2.93 6.43
C GLN A 19 13.50 -3.87 7.08
N VAL A 20 13.94 -5.01 7.61
CA VAL A 20 13.09 -5.91 8.41
C VAL A 20 12.57 -5.19 9.66
N GLY A 21 13.41 -4.41 10.35
CA GLY A 21 12.99 -3.57 11.46
C GLY A 21 11.85 -2.62 11.06
N PHE A 22 12.06 -1.83 10.00
CA PHE A 22 11.04 -0.89 9.50
C PHE A 22 9.76 -1.59 9.05
N ALA A 23 9.87 -2.66 8.26
CA ALA A 23 8.74 -3.43 7.79
C ALA A 23 7.98 -4.08 8.96
N GLY A 24 8.67 -4.48 10.03
CA GLY A 24 8.07 -5.04 11.24
C GLY A 24 7.46 -4.00 12.20
N GLY A 25 7.58 -2.71 11.86
CA GLY A 25 7.06 -1.59 12.64
C GLY A 25 8.01 -1.09 13.74
N TYR A 26 9.28 -1.50 13.76
CA TYR A 26 10.26 -0.95 14.68
C TYR A 26 10.73 0.43 14.21
N GLY A 27 10.48 1.45 15.03
CA GLY A 27 10.96 2.82 14.84
C GLY A 27 11.61 3.38 16.10
N SER A 28 11.97 4.67 16.07
CA SER A 28 12.60 5.38 17.20
C SER A 28 11.76 5.39 18.48
N ASN A 29 10.43 5.30 18.34
CA ASN A 29 9.47 5.35 19.45
C ASN A 29 8.98 3.95 19.85
N GLY A 30 9.77 2.92 19.54
CA GLY A 30 9.38 1.53 19.74
C GLY A 30 8.64 0.94 18.55
N MET A 31 7.87 -0.11 18.84
CA MET A 31 7.29 -0.99 17.83
C MET A 31 5.82 -0.66 17.61
N ARG A 32 5.47 -0.18 16.41
CA ARG A 32 4.11 0.27 16.09
C ARG A 32 3.74 -0.01 14.63
N GLY A 33 2.67 -0.77 14.43
CA GLY A 33 2.20 -1.16 13.10
C GLY A 33 3.18 -2.11 12.39
N GLY A 34 3.27 -2.00 11.06
CA GLY A 34 4.09 -2.87 10.22
C GLY A 34 3.37 -4.16 9.81
N ILE A 35 4.13 -5.14 9.34
CA ILE A 35 3.62 -6.42 8.83
C ILE A 35 4.06 -7.63 9.67
N TRP A 36 3.14 -8.58 9.86
CA TRP A 36 3.35 -9.83 10.59
C TRP A 36 2.33 -10.93 10.22
N PRO A 37 2.75 -12.19 9.98
CA PRO A 37 4.14 -12.63 9.78
C PRO A 37 4.70 -12.04 8.49
N MET A 38 6.02 -11.83 8.45
CA MET A 38 6.71 -11.24 7.32
C MET A 38 7.33 -12.32 6.45
N THR A 39 7.01 -12.30 5.16
CA THR A 39 7.63 -13.14 4.14
C THR A 39 8.33 -12.25 3.11
N GLN A 40 9.32 -12.79 2.42
CA GLN A 40 9.92 -12.12 1.28
C GLN A 40 9.24 -12.56 0.00
N ASP A 41 9.06 -11.61 -0.92
CA ASP A 41 8.43 -11.85 -2.20
C ASP A 41 9.05 -10.94 -3.28
N LYS A 42 8.54 -11.02 -4.51
CA LYS A 42 8.94 -10.16 -5.64
C LYS A 42 7.72 -9.53 -6.30
N LEU A 43 7.88 -8.28 -6.73
CA LEU A 43 6.99 -7.64 -7.69
C LEU A 43 7.66 -7.65 -9.05
N ARG A 44 6.99 -8.19 -10.05
CA ARG A 44 7.50 -8.26 -11.43
C ARG A 44 7.05 -7.05 -12.25
N PRO A 45 7.82 -6.65 -13.28
CA PRO A 45 7.37 -5.66 -14.23
C PRO A 45 5.99 -6.02 -14.83
N GLY A 46 5.12 -5.02 -14.95
CA GLY A 46 3.75 -5.17 -15.43
C GLY A 46 2.69 -5.35 -14.34
N GLU A 47 3.08 -5.83 -13.14
CA GLU A 47 2.16 -5.97 -12.00
C GLU A 47 1.55 -4.61 -11.60
N VAL A 48 0.29 -4.61 -11.19
CA VAL A 48 -0.41 -3.42 -10.69
C VAL A 48 -0.49 -3.49 -9.18
N ILE A 49 -0.11 -2.41 -8.52
CA ILE A 49 -0.16 -2.26 -7.07
C ILE A 49 -0.92 -1.00 -6.68
N PHE A 50 -1.49 -1.04 -5.48
CA PHE A 50 -2.31 0.00 -4.93
C PHE A 50 -1.70 0.57 -3.67
N ARG A 51 -1.92 1.88 -3.48
CA ARG A 51 -1.59 2.57 -2.25
C ARG A 51 -2.73 3.48 -1.84
N VAL A 52 -3.12 3.39 -0.58
CA VAL A 52 -3.94 4.42 0.05
C VAL A 52 -3.02 5.45 0.68
N GLY A 53 -3.11 6.68 0.20
CA GLY A 53 -2.32 7.83 0.59
C GLY A 53 -3.14 8.94 1.24
N HIS A 54 -2.48 10.07 1.41
CA HIS A 54 -2.98 11.24 2.13
C HIS A 54 -3.18 12.39 1.15
N SER A 55 -4.37 12.99 1.12
CA SER A 55 -4.65 14.20 0.33
C SER A 55 -3.84 15.42 0.78
N THR A 56 -3.43 15.46 2.05
CA THR A 56 -2.66 16.55 2.65
C THR A 56 -1.16 16.47 2.35
N LEU A 57 -0.68 15.39 1.73
CA LEU A 57 0.72 15.22 1.36
C LEU A 57 0.93 15.42 -0.15
N PRO A 58 2.08 16.00 -0.56
CA PRO A 58 2.45 16.05 -1.96
C PRO A 58 2.45 14.68 -2.63
N MET A 59 2.19 14.63 -3.94
CA MET A 59 2.18 13.38 -4.70
C MET A 59 3.50 12.61 -4.56
N THR A 60 4.64 13.31 -4.57
CA THR A 60 5.97 12.72 -4.37
C THR A 60 6.08 11.98 -3.04
N LYS A 61 5.47 12.50 -1.96
CA LYS A 61 5.41 11.83 -0.67
C LYS A 61 4.40 10.69 -0.64
N ASN A 62 3.36 10.68 -1.47
CA ASN A 62 2.51 9.49 -1.56
C ASN A 62 3.23 8.38 -2.33
N MET A 63 3.74 8.70 -3.52
CA MET A 63 4.43 7.77 -4.41
C MET A 63 5.66 7.11 -3.76
N SER A 64 6.48 7.83 -3.01
CA SER A 64 7.72 7.26 -2.45
C SER A 64 7.55 6.49 -1.15
N SER A 65 6.35 6.44 -0.55
CA SER A 65 6.22 5.70 0.71
C SER A 65 6.30 4.19 0.44
N PRO A 66 6.90 3.41 1.37
CA PRO A 66 7.19 2.01 1.13
C PRO A 66 5.97 1.09 1.23
N TRP A 67 4.82 1.58 1.70
CA TRP A 67 3.62 0.77 1.96
C TRP A 67 2.66 0.72 0.76
N TRP A 68 2.44 -0.48 0.25
CA TRP A 68 1.61 -0.79 -0.92
C TRP A 68 0.82 -2.09 -0.68
N MET A 69 -0.03 -2.48 -1.62
CA MET A 69 -0.68 -3.79 -1.67
C MET A 69 -0.91 -4.21 -3.13
N ARG A 70 -1.08 -5.50 -3.38
CA ARG A 70 -1.54 -5.99 -4.68
C ARG A 70 -3.05 -5.76 -4.86
N ASP A 71 -3.47 -5.91 -6.10
CA ASP A 71 -4.86 -5.80 -6.54
C ASP A 71 -5.79 -6.74 -5.76
N GLU A 72 -5.38 -7.99 -5.49
CA GLU A 72 -6.25 -8.95 -4.80
C GLU A 72 -6.63 -8.47 -3.39
N SER A 73 -5.65 -7.94 -2.64
CA SER A 73 -5.89 -7.37 -1.32
C SER A 73 -6.74 -6.11 -1.38
N PHE A 74 -6.47 -5.22 -2.34
CA PHE A 74 -7.25 -3.99 -2.47
C PHE A 74 -8.71 -4.26 -2.88
N TYR A 75 -8.93 -5.17 -3.82
CA TYR A 75 -10.26 -5.57 -4.26
C TYR A 75 -11.04 -6.31 -3.18
N ALA A 76 -10.38 -7.14 -2.36
CA ALA A 76 -11.03 -7.74 -1.20
C ALA A 76 -11.59 -6.68 -0.22
N ILE A 77 -10.86 -5.58 0.00
CA ILE A 77 -11.33 -4.45 0.82
C ILE A 77 -12.50 -3.73 0.13
N CYS A 78 -12.41 -3.49 -1.18
CA CYS A 78 -13.50 -2.88 -1.95
C CYS A 78 -14.79 -3.70 -1.84
N SER A 79 -14.73 -5.01 -2.11
CA SER A 79 -15.89 -5.89 -2.01
C SER A 79 -16.43 -5.97 -0.58
N ALA A 80 -15.57 -5.92 0.45
CA ALA A 80 -16.03 -5.88 1.83
C ALA A 80 -16.79 -4.57 2.14
N SER A 81 -16.29 -3.43 1.66
CA SER A 81 -16.94 -2.12 1.79
C SER A 81 -18.32 -2.10 1.13
N GLU A 82 -18.43 -2.63 -0.09
CA GLU A 82 -19.72 -2.71 -0.80
C GLU A 82 -20.73 -3.60 -0.07
N ARG A 83 -20.29 -4.75 0.47
CA ARG A 83 -21.18 -5.68 1.19
C ARG A 83 -21.64 -5.15 2.54
N SER A 84 -20.77 -4.47 3.29
CA SER A 84 -21.12 -3.99 4.64
C SER A 84 -21.77 -2.60 4.65
N GLY A 85 -21.72 -1.86 3.53
CA GLY A 85 -22.14 -0.46 3.46
C GLY A 85 -21.21 0.51 4.21
N THR A 86 -20.10 0.01 4.77
CA THR A 86 -19.12 0.84 5.47
C THR A 86 -18.19 1.51 4.48
N SER A 87 -17.80 2.76 4.74
CA SER A 87 -16.95 3.52 3.81
C SER A 87 -15.61 2.82 3.52
N LEU A 88 -15.13 2.95 2.28
CA LEU A 88 -13.87 2.33 1.86
C LEU A 88 -12.65 2.82 2.67
N PRO A 89 -12.49 4.12 3.01
CA PRO A 89 -11.45 4.57 3.94
C PRO A 89 -11.49 3.88 5.31
N SER A 90 -12.68 3.71 5.90
CA SER A 90 -12.82 3.03 7.19
C SER A 90 -12.46 1.56 7.09
N LEU A 91 -12.90 0.88 6.03
CA LEU A 91 -12.58 -0.53 5.79
C LEU A 91 -11.11 -0.76 5.53
N TYR A 92 -10.46 0.10 4.74
CA TYR A 92 -9.02 0.06 4.54
C TYR A 92 -8.27 0.11 5.89
N ARG A 93 -8.61 1.09 6.75
CA ARG A 93 -7.98 1.21 8.07
C ARG A 93 -8.16 -0.02 8.93
N MET A 94 -9.39 -0.52 9.00
CA MET A 94 -9.73 -1.74 9.74
C MET A 94 -8.94 -2.94 9.22
N LYS A 95 -9.01 -3.19 7.92
CA LYS A 95 -8.46 -4.38 7.27
C LYS A 95 -6.94 -4.39 7.21
N CYS A 96 -6.30 -3.22 7.12
CA CYS A 96 -4.84 -3.07 7.07
C CYS A 96 -4.20 -2.72 8.42
N ALA A 97 -4.98 -2.60 9.51
CA ALA A 97 -4.48 -2.09 10.80
C ALA A 97 -3.76 -0.74 10.67
N VAL A 98 -4.44 0.25 10.10
CA VAL A 98 -3.92 1.62 9.94
C VAL A 98 -4.69 2.55 10.87
N ALA A 99 -4.07 2.89 12.00
CA ALA A 99 -4.64 3.80 13.00
C ALA A 99 -4.89 5.21 12.43
N TYR A 100 -5.81 5.95 13.04
CA TYR A 100 -6.21 7.29 12.57
C TYR A 100 -5.12 8.34 12.73
N ASP A 101 -4.28 8.21 13.76
CA ASP A 101 -3.18 9.13 14.03
C ASP A 101 -2.00 8.96 13.05
N PHE A 102 -1.97 7.90 12.23
CA PHE A 102 -1.04 7.81 11.09
C PHE A 102 -1.32 8.83 9.98
N GLY A 103 -2.43 9.57 10.06
CA GLY A 103 -2.79 10.62 9.11
C GLY A 103 -3.99 10.23 8.24
N ALA A 104 -4.16 10.91 7.11
CA ALA A 104 -5.30 10.69 6.22
C ALA A 104 -5.23 9.33 5.47
N ALA A 105 -6.36 8.86 4.96
CA ALA A 105 -6.47 7.62 4.18
C ALA A 105 -7.56 7.79 3.11
N ASP A 106 -7.36 8.75 2.22
CA ASP A 106 -8.43 9.33 1.38
C ASP A 106 -8.04 9.50 -0.09
N ILE A 107 -6.79 9.23 -0.45
CA ILE A 107 -6.33 9.17 -1.84
C ILE A 107 -5.96 7.73 -2.18
N LEU A 108 -6.36 7.26 -3.35
CA LEU A 108 -5.87 6.01 -3.92
C LEU A 108 -4.90 6.32 -5.05
N LEU A 109 -3.73 5.68 -5.02
CA LEU A 109 -2.82 5.57 -6.15
C LEU A 109 -2.88 4.16 -6.70
N GLU A 110 -3.08 4.05 -8.01
CA GLU A 110 -2.87 2.82 -8.79
C GLU A 110 -1.57 2.99 -9.55
N ALA A 111 -0.65 2.04 -9.38
CA ALA A 111 0.67 2.11 -9.99
C ALA A 111 1.03 0.80 -10.69
N ARG A 112 1.80 0.92 -11.77
CA ARG A 112 2.41 -0.20 -12.47
C ARG A 112 3.85 -0.34 -12.05
N VAL A 113 4.25 -1.58 -11.78
CA VAL A 113 5.65 -1.92 -11.51
C VAL A 113 6.39 -1.97 -12.84
N THR A 114 7.46 -1.20 -13.00
CA THR A 114 8.24 -1.10 -14.25
C THR A 114 9.57 -1.85 -14.19
N ALA A 115 10.02 -2.24 -12.99
CA ALA A 115 11.24 -2.99 -12.77
C ALA A 115 11.04 -4.08 -11.70
N LEU A 116 11.83 -5.15 -11.75
CA LEU A 116 11.76 -6.21 -10.76
C LEU A 116 12.17 -5.67 -9.37
N LEU A 117 11.35 -5.91 -8.35
CA LEU A 117 11.59 -5.51 -6.97
C LEU A 117 11.52 -6.72 -6.04
N ARG A 118 12.33 -6.73 -4.99
CA ARG A 118 12.10 -7.56 -3.81
C ARG A 118 11.33 -6.77 -2.77
N VAL A 119 10.43 -7.45 -2.08
CA VAL A 119 9.54 -6.83 -1.12
C VAL A 119 9.39 -7.71 0.12
N PHE A 120 8.94 -7.11 1.21
CA PHE A 120 8.39 -7.86 2.33
C PHE A 120 6.86 -7.83 2.23
N ALA A 121 6.21 -8.95 2.42
CA ALA A 121 4.77 -9.08 2.40
C ALA A 121 4.28 -9.69 3.71
N GLY A 122 3.08 -9.32 4.13
CA GLY A 122 2.48 -9.87 5.33
C GLY A 122 1.22 -9.13 5.72
N ARG A 123 0.54 -9.63 6.75
CA ARG A 123 -0.66 -9.00 7.27
C ARG A 123 -0.32 -7.78 8.12
N GLY A 124 -1.21 -6.80 8.20
CA GLY A 124 -1.07 -5.70 9.15
C GLY A 124 -0.92 -6.19 10.59
N ARG A 125 0.18 -5.79 11.23
CA ARG A 125 0.39 -6.03 12.66
C ARG A 125 -0.64 -5.24 13.47
N PRO A 126 -1.17 -5.80 14.58
CA PRO A 126 -2.07 -5.05 15.43
C PRO A 126 -1.46 -3.71 15.87
N VAL A 127 -2.26 -2.64 15.81
CA VAL A 127 -1.83 -1.30 16.20
C VAL A 127 -2.84 -0.67 17.13
N MET A 128 -2.35 -0.02 18.18
CA MET A 128 -3.16 0.81 19.06
C MET A 128 -3.28 2.22 18.47
N ASP A 129 -4.51 2.72 18.40
CA ASP A 129 -4.80 4.08 17.98
C ASP A 129 -4.44 5.06 19.10
N GLU A 130 -3.77 6.15 18.72
CA GLU A 130 -3.37 7.21 19.65
C GLU A 130 -4.12 8.51 19.41
N SER A 131 -5.02 8.56 18.41
CA SER A 131 -5.82 9.73 18.10
C SER A 131 -6.88 10.02 19.17
N ASP A 132 -7.18 11.31 19.35
CA ASP A 132 -8.22 11.76 20.26
C ASP A 132 -9.58 11.15 19.90
N GLY A 133 -10.29 10.64 20.90
CA GLY A 133 -11.57 9.94 20.74
C GLY A 133 -11.48 8.46 20.33
N ARG A 134 -10.28 7.96 19.99
CA ARG A 134 -10.04 6.52 19.71
C ARG A 134 -8.87 5.93 20.48
N ARG A 135 -8.23 6.70 21.34
CA ARG A 135 -7.07 6.26 22.14
C ARG A 135 -7.36 4.93 22.84
N GLY A 136 -6.48 3.96 22.62
CA GLY A 136 -6.59 2.61 23.18
C GLY A 136 -7.36 1.61 22.32
N GLN A 137 -8.04 2.05 21.26
CA GLN A 137 -8.65 1.14 20.29
C GLN A 137 -7.56 0.37 19.54
N VAL A 138 -7.69 -0.96 19.46
CA VAL A 138 -6.74 -1.81 18.74
C VAL A 138 -7.32 -2.21 17.39
N TRP A 139 -6.57 -1.96 16.32
CA TRP A 139 -6.90 -2.38 14.97
C TRP A 139 -6.14 -3.66 14.62
N PHE A 140 -6.84 -4.67 14.13
CA PHE A 140 -6.25 -5.95 13.74
C PHE A 140 -6.31 -6.11 12.22
N GLY A 141 -5.17 -6.38 11.59
CA GLY A 141 -5.12 -6.66 10.17
C GLY A 141 -5.94 -7.91 9.86
N ALA A 142 -6.71 -7.89 8.78
CA ALA A 142 -7.51 -9.03 8.37
C ALA A 142 -6.64 -10.12 7.74
N PHE A 143 -6.99 -11.38 7.97
CA PHE A 143 -6.16 -12.52 7.55
C PHE A 143 -6.00 -12.64 6.04
N GLU A 144 -7.03 -12.22 5.30
CA GLU A 144 -7.09 -12.25 3.84
C GLU A 144 -6.37 -11.07 3.17
N ILE A 145 -5.82 -10.12 3.95
CA ILE A 145 -5.23 -8.89 3.42
C ILE A 145 -3.72 -8.88 3.63
N ALA A 146 -2.99 -8.87 2.53
CA ALA A 146 -1.55 -8.71 2.51
C ALA A 146 -1.18 -7.25 2.21
N GLN A 147 -0.33 -6.69 3.06
CA GLN A 147 0.38 -5.45 2.82
C GLN A 147 1.79 -5.77 2.34
N ILE A 148 2.34 -4.85 1.55
CA ILE A 148 3.67 -4.95 0.97
C ILE A 148 4.48 -3.75 1.42
N PHE A 149 5.68 -4.03 1.92
CA PHE A 149 6.73 -3.05 2.16
C PHE A 149 7.78 -3.17 1.05
N ILE A 150 8.04 -2.08 0.35
CA ILE A 150 9.03 -2.00 -0.73
C ILE A 150 10.26 -1.21 -0.23
N PRO A 151 11.38 -1.88 0.08
CA PRO A 151 12.59 -1.21 0.53
C PRO A 151 13.14 -0.24 -0.52
N GLY A 152 13.59 0.91 -0.02
CA GLY A 152 14.33 1.87 -0.83
C GLY A 152 13.50 2.80 -1.69
N LEU A 153 12.16 2.86 -1.58
CA LEU A 153 11.37 3.85 -2.35
C LEU A 153 11.58 5.30 -1.88
N ARG A 154 11.93 5.49 -0.61
CA ARG A 154 12.21 6.80 -0.03
C ARG A 154 13.52 6.79 0.72
N ASP A 155 14.25 7.88 0.57
CA ASP A 155 15.32 8.22 1.49
C ASP A 155 14.71 8.86 2.73
N PHE A 156 14.79 8.17 3.87
CA PHE A 156 14.22 8.67 5.12
C PHE A 156 14.99 9.86 5.72
N ALA A 157 16.25 10.07 5.33
CA ALA A 157 17.03 11.22 5.79
C ALA A 157 16.54 12.51 5.12
N THR A 158 16.25 12.44 3.82
CA THR A 158 15.86 13.61 3.02
C THR A 158 14.34 13.71 2.78
N GLY A 159 13.63 12.61 2.96
CA GLY A 159 12.18 12.49 2.72
C GLY A 159 11.78 12.40 1.25
N PHE A 160 12.75 12.41 0.32
CA PHE A 160 12.52 12.41 -1.12
C PHE A 160 12.41 11.00 -1.72
N PRO A 161 11.75 10.85 -2.87
CA PRO A 161 11.81 9.62 -3.66
C PRO A 161 13.25 9.29 -4.04
N THR A 162 13.61 8.01 -3.99
CA THR A 162 14.92 7.55 -4.47
C THR A 162 14.87 7.28 -5.98
N ARG A 163 16.03 6.97 -6.57
CA ARG A 163 16.14 6.45 -7.93
C ARG A 163 15.26 5.21 -8.16
N ILE A 164 15.22 4.29 -7.18
CA ILE A 164 14.40 3.06 -7.24
C ILE A 164 12.93 3.40 -7.41
N CYS A 165 12.42 4.42 -6.70
CA CYS A 165 11.02 4.84 -6.85
C CYS A 165 10.71 5.34 -8.25
N HIS A 166 11.57 6.18 -8.82
CA HIS A 166 11.40 6.69 -10.18
C HIS A 166 11.53 5.60 -11.26
N GLU A 167 12.40 4.61 -11.06
CA GLU A 167 12.66 3.54 -12.04
C GLU A 167 11.66 2.38 -11.97
N ALA A 168 11.03 2.13 -10.81
CA ALA A 168 10.18 0.96 -10.62
C ALA A 168 8.68 1.25 -10.46
N ILE A 169 8.27 2.50 -10.20
CA ILE A 169 6.88 2.84 -9.90
C ILE A 169 6.37 3.89 -10.90
N GLU A 170 5.45 3.47 -11.77
CA GLU A 170 4.71 4.35 -12.66
C GLU A 170 3.29 4.56 -12.11
N ILE A 171 2.91 5.78 -11.74
CA ILE A 171 1.53 6.07 -11.32
C ILE A 171 0.64 6.06 -12.56
N VAL A 172 -0.28 5.10 -12.62
CA VAL A 172 -1.27 4.98 -13.70
C VAL A 172 -2.44 5.91 -13.42
N GLU A 173 -2.96 5.88 -12.20
CA GLU A 173 -4.12 6.69 -11.83
C GLU A 173 -4.10 7.17 -10.38
N LYS A 174 -4.83 8.27 -10.15
CA LYS A 174 -5.08 8.85 -8.82
C LYS A 174 -6.57 9.10 -8.67
N HIS A 175 -7.14 8.63 -7.57
CA HIS A 175 -8.54 8.85 -7.22
C HIS A 175 -8.68 9.36 -5.78
N ARG A 176 -9.80 10.00 -5.46
CA ARG A 176 -10.24 9.97 -4.06
C ARG A 176 -10.69 8.55 -3.75
N LEU A 177 -10.33 8.03 -2.58
CA LEU A 177 -10.63 6.65 -2.23
C LEU A 177 -12.15 6.40 -2.19
N THR A 178 -12.93 7.39 -1.75
CA THR A 178 -14.41 7.32 -1.74
C THR A 178 -15.03 7.16 -3.12
N ASP A 179 -14.35 7.60 -4.17
CA ASP A 179 -14.91 7.68 -5.52
C ASP A 179 -14.54 6.44 -6.34
N TYR A 180 -13.60 5.62 -5.86
CA TYR A 180 -13.03 4.52 -6.65
C TYR A 180 -14.08 3.53 -7.14
N ILE A 181 -14.96 3.05 -6.25
CA ILE A 181 -15.98 2.05 -6.60
C ILE A 181 -16.94 2.59 -7.67
N SER A 182 -17.35 3.86 -7.58
CA SER A 182 -18.25 4.47 -8.56
C SER A 182 -17.56 4.65 -9.93
N VAL A 183 -16.28 5.06 -9.93
CA VAL A 183 -15.45 5.16 -11.13
C VAL A 183 -15.33 3.80 -11.83
N GLN A 184 -15.02 2.73 -11.08
CA GLN A 184 -14.88 1.40 -11.67
C GLN A 184 -16.18 0.87 -12.28
N ARG A 185 -17.32 1.04 -11.59
CA ARG A 185 -18.64 0.71 -12.15
C ARG A 185 -18.93 1.48 -13.44
N GLY A 186 -18.55 2.75 -13.50
CA GLY A 186 -18.66 3.58 -14.69
C GLY A 186 -17.85 3.05 -15.87
N ARG A 187 -16.64 2.55 -15.63
CA ARG A 187 -15.77 1.94 -16.66
C ARG A 187 -16.32 0.63 -17.17
N GLN A 188 -16.73 -0.27 -16.28
CA GLN A 188 -17.33 -1.55 -16.67
C GLN A 188 -18.54 -1.33 -17.58
N ARG A 189 -19.44 -0.40 -17.21
CA ARG A 189 -20.60 -0.04 -18.06
C ARG A 189 -20.20 0.47 -19.45
N LYS A 190 -19.14 1.29 -19.56
CA LYS A 190 -18.66 1.79 -20.86
C LYS A 190 -18.08 0.67 -21.72
N ILE A 191 -17.33 -0.26 -21.13
CA ILE A 191 -16.75 -1.41 -21.85
C ILE A 191 -17.86 -2.34 -22.34
N SER A 192 -18.82 -2.70 -21.49
CA SER A 192 -19.95 -3.54 -21.89
C SER A 192 -20.77 -2.90 -23.00
N LYS A 193 -21.02 -1.59 -22.96
CA LYS A 193 -21.71 -0.88 -24.04
C LYS A 193 -20.95 -0.90 -25.36
N ARG A 194 -19.62 -0.77 -25.34
CA ARG A 194 -18.79 -0.84 -26.56
C ARG A 194 -18.76 -2.25 -27.16
N LEU A 195 -18.68 -3.29 -26.32
CA LEU A 195 -18.74 -4.67 -26.77
C LEU A 195 -20.10 -5.01 -27.39
N LEU A 196 -21.19 -4.51 -26.81
CA LEU A 196 -22.55 -4.71 -27.34
C LEU A 196 -22.85 -3.89 -28.60
N ALA A 197 -22.13 -2.79 -28.86
CA ALA A 197 -22.33 -1.95 -30.04
C ALA A 197 -21.42 -2.35 -31.23
N GLY A 198 -20.49 -3.29 -31.02
CA GLY A 198 -19.62 -3.85 -32.05
C GLY A 198 -20.04 -5.25 -32.54
N LEU A 199 -21.22 -5.72 -32.10
CA LEU A 199 -21.93 -6.92 -32.55
C LEU A 199 -23.24 -6.47 -33.24
#